data_AF-A0A5E4Y6G3-F1
#
_entry.id   AF-A0A5E4Y6G3-F1
#
_cell.length_a   1.000
_cell.length_b   1.000
_cell.length_c   1.000
_cell.angle_alpha   90.00
_cell.angle_beta   90.00
_cell.angle_gamma   90.00
#
_symmetry.space_group_name_H-M   'P 1'
#
loop_
_entity.id
_entity.type
_entity.pdbx_description
1 polymer ?
#
loop_
_entity_poly.entity_id
_entity_poly.type
_entity_poly.pdbx_seq_one_letter_code
_entity_poly.pdbx_strand_id
1 'polypeptide(L)'
;MPVERRQGKAGRPETVSKVDSALSADVHDTDTLARELLAAAEALEAAGKAAAPAGVASYDVRVRIRDGDTPVFGPGRLTLLRAIEATGSISAAARRMGMSYRRAWLLVEAMNHEFREPLVTRHIGGVSGGGAQLTPFAQNLTAHYDTLLKEIRLLLDAHVPTFDAYLKGGKAVDPDEG
;
A
#
# COMPACT_ATOMS: atom_id res chain seq x y z
N MET A 1 -1.46 44.36 71.07
CA MET A 1 -2.58 43.71 71.78
C MET A 1 -3.75 43.61 70.81
N PRO A 2 -4.38 42.46 70.55
CA PRO A 2 -3.89 41.07 70.54
C PRO A 2 -4.29 40.27 69.25
N VAL A 3 -3.70 39.07 69.14
CA VAL A 3 -4.03 37.80 68.41
C VAL A 3 -5.30 37.70 67.55
N GLU A 4 -5.26 37.01 66.39
CA GLU A 4 -5.64 35.58 66.35
C GLU A 4 -5.04 34.81 65.15
N ARG A 5 -4.66 33.57 65.44
CA ARG A 5 -4.08 32.53 64.59
C ARG A 5 -5.10 31.92 63.62
N ARG A 6 -4.61 31.31 62.52
CA ARG A 6 -4.82 29.86 62.26
C ARG A 6 -3.84 29.30 61.23
N GLN A 7 -3.19 28.23 61.65
CA GLN A 7 -2.34 27.34 60.86
C GLN A 7 -3.18 26.37 60.02
N GLY A 8 -2.59 25.82 58.97
CA GLY A 8 -3.10 24.63 58.28
C GLY A 8 -2.52 24.53 56.86
N LYS A 9 -1.28 24.08 56.63
CA LYS A 9 -0.74 22.70 56.67
C LYS A 9 -0.47 22.21 55.24
N ALA A 10 0.83 22.17 54.92
CA ALA A 10 1.59 21.17 54.17
C ALA A 10 0.98 20.43 52.96
N GLY A 11 1.77 20.45 51.87
CA GLY A 11 2.11 19.21 51.15
C GLY A 11 1.54 19.07 49.74
N ARG A 12 2.31 19.49 48.74
CA ARG A 12 2.40 18.72 47.48
C ARG A 12 3.30 17.50 47.76
N PRO A 13 3.01 16.34 47.18
CA PRO A 13 3.55 16.06 45.85
C PRO A 13 2.60 15.31 44.90
N GLU A 14 3.08 15.24 43.65
CA GLU A 14 2.57 14.54 42.47
C GLU A 14 1.99 13.15 42.72
N THR A 15 1.02 12.71 41.91
CA THR A 15 1.19 11.63 40.90
C THR A 15 -0.14 11.08 40.34
N VAL A 16 -0.10 10.85 39.02
CA VAL A 16 -0.70 9.72 38.27
C VAL A 16 -2.21 9.73 38.03
N SER A 17 -2.53 10.24 36.84
CA SER A 17 -3.28 9.58 35.77
C SER A 17 -4.06 8.31 36.17
N LYS A 18 -5.38 8.43 36.17
CA LYS A 18 -6.29 7.28 36.05
C LYS A 18 -7.29 7.59 34.95
N VAL A 19 -6.83 7.44 33.72
CA VAL A 19 -7.68 7.24 32.55
C VAL A 19 -7.30 5.86 32.05
N ASP A 20 -8.03 4.84 32.50
CA ASP A 20 -8.05 3.53 31.87
C ASP A 20 -9.16 2.69 32.48
N SER A 21 -10.30 2.65 31.80
CA SER A 21 -11.09 1.42 31.62
C SER A 21 -12.39 1.76 30.91
N ALA A 22 -12.35 1.68 29.58
CA ALA A 22 -13.40 1.10 28.74
C ALA A 22 -13.16 1.50 27.27
N LEU A 23 -12.12 0.94 26.64
CA LEU A 23 -12.14 0.70 25.20
C LEU A 23 -11.10 -0.37 24.83
N SER A 24 -11.38 -1.60 25.28
CA SER A 24 -10.79 -2.80 24.67
C SER A 24 -11.86 -3.43 23.81
N ALA A 25 -11.77 -3.18 22.50
CA ALA A 25 -12.29 -4.04 21.45
C ALA A 25 -11.57 -3.65 20.13
N ASP A 26 -10.69 -4.54 19.68
CA ASP A 26 -10.25 -4.74 18.29
C ASP A 26 -9.47 -3.64 17.55
N VAL A 27 -8.24 -3.35 18.02
CA VAL A 27 -7.21 -2.61 17.24
C VAL A 27 -6.25 -3.56 16.51
N HIS A 28 -6.54 -4.87 16.49
CA HIS A 28 -5.60 -5.91 16.03
C HIS A 28 -5.67 -6.33 14.57
N ASP A 29 -6.45 -5.70 13.69
CA ASP A 29 -6.62 -6.25 12.34
C ASP A 29 -6.36 -5.29 11.17
N THR A 30 -5.85 -4.09 11.40
CA THR A 30 -5.33 -3.26 10.29
C THR A 30 -3.98 -3.77 9.80
N ASP A 31 -3.13 -4.33 10.68
CA ASP A 31 -1.84 -4.92 10.31
C ASP A 31 -2.02 -6.25 9.55
N THR A 32 -3.09 -7.00 9.82
CA THR A 32 -3.46 -8.23 9.09
C THR A 32 -4.03 -7.92 7.72
N LEU A 33 -5.04 -7.04 7.62
CA LEU A 33 -5.58 -6.59 6.31
C LEU A 33 -4.50 -5.96 5.44
N ALA A 34 -3.55 -5.27 6.06
CA ALA A 34 -2.42 -4.68 5.38
C ALA A 34 -1.38 -5.74 4.96
N ARG A 35 -1.08 -6.75 5.78
CA ARG A 35 -0.28 -7.91 5.35
C ARG A 35 -0.98 -8.68 4.24
N GLU A 36 -2.29 -8.85 4.30
CA GLU A 36 -3.11 -9.48 3.27
C GLU A 36 -3.12 -8.68 1.97
N LEU A 37 -3.19 -7.35 2.01
CA LEU A 37 -3.12 -6.51 0.81
C LEU A 37 -1.73 -6.47 0.19
N LEU A 38 -0.66 -6.52 1.00
CA LEU A 38 0.72 -6.59 0.50
C LEU A 38 1.03 -7.99 -0.04
N ALA A 39 0.62 -9.03 0.68
CA ALA A 39 0.65 -10.40 0.21
C ALA A 39 -0.28 -10.57 -1.01
N ALA A 40 -1.37 -9.83 -1.14
CA ALA A 40 -2.22 -9.82 -2.32
C ALA A 40 -1.60 -9.02 -3.47
N ALA A 41 -0.77 -8.00 -3.21
CA ALA A 41 -0.01 -7.29 -4.24
C ALA A 41 1.18 -8.15 -4.73
N GLU A 42 1.92 -8.77 -3.82
CA GLU A 42 2.91 -9.82 -4.11
C GLU A 42 2.26 -11.04 -4.73
N ALA A 43 1.04 -11.42 -4.34
CA ALA A 43 0.26 -12.48 -4.95
C ALA A 43 -0.46 -12.03 -6.22
N LEU A 44 -0.57 -10.75 -6.53
CA LEU A 44 -0.96 -10.27 -7.86
C LEU A 44 0.24 -10.30 -8.79
N GLU A 45 1.43 -9.95 -8.28
CA GLU A 45 2.72 -10.20 -8.94
C GLU A 45 2.99 -11.71 -9.10
N ALA A 46 2.57 -12.53 -8.13
CA ALA A 46 2.73 -13.98 -8.15
C ALA A 46 1.51 -14.71 -8.72
N ALA A 47 0.35 -14.08 -8.94
CA ALA A 47 -0.79 -14.69 -9.64
C ALA A 47 -0.58 -14.64 -11.14
N GLY A 48 0.17 -13.66 -11.65
CA GLY A 48 0.81 -13.78 -12.98
C GLY A 48 1.83 -14.93 -13.05
N LYS A 49 2.22 -15.48 -11.89
CA LYS A 49 3.13 -16.60 -11.71
C LYS A 49 2.47 -17.77 -10.96
N ALA A 50 1.14 -17.87 -10.94
CA ALA A 50 0.52 -19.09 -10.45
C ALA A 50 0.88 -20.14 -11.50
N ALA A 51 1.75 -21.09 -11.13
CA ALA A 51 2.20 -22.12 -12.04
C ALA A 51 0.98 -22.91 -12.51
N ALA A 52 0.46 -22.54 -13.67
CA ALA A 52 -0.59 -23.27 -14.33
C ALA A 52 -0.08 -24.72 -14.51
N PRO A 53 -0.94 -25.73 -14.32
CA PRO A 53 -0.56 -27.11 -14.51
C PRO A 53 0.05 -27.27 -15.92
N ALA A 54 1.09 -28.09 -16.04
CA ALA A 54 1.76 -28.31 -17.31
C ALA A 54 0.73 -28.69 -18.39
N GLY A 55 0.61 -27.86 -19.44
CA GLY A 55 -0.39 -28.00 -20.49
C GLY A 55 -1.48 -26.92 -20.52
N VAL A 56 -1.54 -26.03 -19.52
CA VAL A 56 -2.42 -24.85 -19.52
C VAL A 56 -1.58 -23.58 -19.65
N ALA A 57 -1.98 -22.70 -20.55
CA ALA A 57 -1.33 -21.42 -20.78
C ALA A 57 -1.58 -20.45 -19.63
N SER A 58 -0.58 -19.62 -19.31
CA SER A 58 -0.65 -18.57 -18.29
C SER A 58 0.20 -17.37 -18.70
N TYR A 59 -0.04 -16.20 -18.08
CA TYR A 59 0.69 -14.97 -18.38
C TYR A 59 1.18 -14.23 -17.14
N ASP A 60 2.34 -13.58 -17.27
CA ASP A 60 2.83 -12.56 -16.34
C ASP A 60 2.92 -11.22 -17.09
N VAL A 61 2.23 -10.19 -16.59
CA VAL A 61 2.24 -8.85 -17.20
C VAL A 61 2.56 -7.78 -16.16
N ARG A 62 3.60 -7.00 -16.46
CA ARG A 62 4.06 -5.85 -15.65
C ARG A 62 4.04 -4.58 -16.47
N VAL A 63 3.05 -3.71 -16.20
CA VAL A 63 2.88 -2.44 -16.90
C VAL A 63 3.63 -1.33 -16.18
N ARG A 64 4.50 -0.61 -16.89
CA ARG A 64 5.22 0.56 -16.38
C ARG A 64 4.95 1.76 -17.27
N ILE A 65 4.59 2.88 -16.66
CA ILE A 65 4.43 4.17 -17.33
C ILE A 65 5.78 4.86 -17.38
N ARG A 66 6.12 5.43 -18.52
CA ARG A 66 7.39 6.12 -18.77
C ARG A 66 7.14 7.55 -19.25
N ASP A 67 7.99 8.46 -18.82
CA ASP A 67 8.17 9.77 -19.44
C ASP A 67 9.50 9.74 -20.21
N GLY A 68 9.41 9.69 -21.53
CA GLY A 68 10.52 9.31 -22.40
C GLY A 68 11.14 7.96 -21.98
N ASP A 69 12.42 8.00 -21.60
CA ASP A 69 13.16 6.83 -21.13
C ASP A 69 13.12 6.60 -19.61
N THR A 70 12.44 7.49 -18.87
CA THR A 70 12.40 7.42 -17.42
C THR A 70 11.13 6.70 -16.95
N PRO A 71 11.22 5.59 -16.20
CA PRO A 71 10.04 4.95 -15.62
C PRO A 71 9.48 5.78 -14.44
N VAL A 72 8.30 6.35 -14.63
CA VAL A 72 7.63 7.26 -13.69
C VAL A 72 6.52 6.60 -12.88
N PHE A 73 5.93 5.50 -13.35
CA PHE A 73 4.91 4.79 -12.58
C PHE A 73 4.89 3.29 -12.88
N GLY A 74 4.46 2.50 -11.90
CA GLY A 74 4.42 1.04 -12.05
C GLY A 74 4.16 0.34 -10.72
N PRO A 75 4.25 -1.01 -10.71
CA PRO A 75 3.79 -1.82 -9.59
C PRO A 75 4.44 -1.45 -8.26
N GLY A 76 5.77 -1.29 -8.22
CA GLY A 76 6.47 -0.94 -6.98
C GLY A 76 6.09 0.43 -6.40
N ARG A 77 5.83 1.43 -7.26
CA ARG A 77 5.39 2.77 -6.84
C ARG A 77 3.94 2.72 -6.34
N LEU A 78 3.07 1.98 -7.02
CA LEU A 78 1.69 1.73 -6.56
C LEU A 78 1.67 1.03 -5.19
N THR A 79 2.48 -0.02 -5.00
CA THR A 79 2.56 -0.75 -3.73
C THR A 79 2.99 0.16 -2.59
N LEU A 80 3.97 1.06 -2.83
CA LEU A 80 4.38 2.05 -1.83
C LEU A 80 3.26 3.03 -1.48
N LEU A 81 2.55 3.57 -2.48
CA LEU A 81 1.44 4.49 -2.26
C LEU A 81 0.32 3.83 -1.46
N ARG A 82 -0.09 2.61 -1.82
CA ARG A 82 -1.09 1.85 -1.06
C ARG A 82 -0.63 1.52 0.36
N ALA A 83 0.65 1.22 0.54
CA ALA A 83 1.20 0.99 1.88
C ALA A 83 1.19 2.26 2.74
N ILE A 84 1.44 3.42 2.14
CA ILE A 84 1.32 4.73 2.82
C ILE A 84 -0.14 5.02 3.15
N GLU A 85 -1.07 4.84 2.21
CA GLU A 85 -2.50 5.05 2.44
C GLU A 85 -3.03 4.19 3.60
N ALA A 86 -2.67 2.90 3.63
CA ALA A 86 -3.10 1.98 4.67
C ALA A 86 -2.49 2.26 6.06
N THR A 87 -1.30 2.85 6.13
CA THR A 87 -0.57 3.03 7.40
C THR A 87 -0.54 4.48 7.89
N GLY A 88 -0.84 5.44 7.04
CA GLY A 88 -0.65 6.86 7.31
C GLY A 88 0.81 7.26 7.56
N SER A 89 1.81 6.42 7.22
CA SER A 89 3.22 6.67 7.53
C SER A 89 4.19 6.07 6.51
N ILE A 90 5.11 6.90 6.00
CA ILE A 90 6.22 6.44 5.14
C ILE A 90 7.10 5.42 5.88
N SER A 91 7.31 5.60 7.19
CA SER A 91 8.15 4.69 7.98
C SER A 91 7.52 3.31 8.13
N ALA A 92 6.20 3.24 8.31
CA ALA A 92 5.46 1.99 8.43
C ALA A 92 5.36 1.29 7.06
N ALA A 93 5.11 2.06 5.99
CA ALA A 93 5.15 1.55 4.62
C ALA A 93 6.51 0.95 4.26
N ALA A 94 7.61 1.62 4.61
CA ALA A 94 8.97 1.12 4.36
C ALA A 94 9.22 -0.23 5.06
N ARG A 95 8.86 -0.33 6.36
CA ARG A 95 8.98 -1.57 7.14
C ARG A 95 8.16 -2.71 6.52
N ARG A 96 6.92 -2.42 6.10
CA ARG A 96 6.05 -3.41 5.45
C ARG A 96 6.63 -3.93 4.15
N MET A 97 7.24 -3.07 3.34
CA MET A 97 7.86 -3.44 2.07
C MET A 97 9.29 -4.00 2.21
N GLY A 98 9.77 -4.26 3.43
CA GLY A 98 11.12 -4.78 3.66
C GLY A 98 12.25 -3.85 3.17
N MET A 99 12.00 -2.54 3.09
CA MET A 99 12.97 -1.56 2.61
C MET A 99 13.35 -0.53 3.67
N SER A 100 14.51 0.13 3.48
CA SER A 100 14.93 1.20 4.39
C SER A 100 14.01 2.41 4.26
N TYR A 101 13.78 3.10 5.39
CA TYR A 101 13.05 4.36 5.41
C TYR A 101 13.60 5.37 4.39
N ARG A 102 14.94 5.49 4.30
CA ARG A 102 15.60 6.38 3.32
C ARG A 102 15.21 6.05 1.88
N ARG A 103 15.13 4.76 1.51
CA ARG A 103 14.71 4.35 0.18
C ARG A 103 13.25 4.72 -0.09
N ALA A 104 12.35 4.45 0.85
CA ALA A 104 10.94 4.83 0.72
C ALA A 104 10.77 6.35 0.60
N TRP A 105 11.50 7.12 1.40
CA TRP A 105 11.48 8.58 1.37
C TRP A 105 11.96 9.14 0.03
N LEU A 106 13.08 8.65 -0.52
CA LEU A 106 13.58 9.05 -1.84
C LEU A 106 12.59 8.72 -2.95
N LEU A 107 11.90 7.57 -2.87
CA LEU A 107 10.85 7.22 -3.83
C LEU A 107 9.66 8.17 -3.75
N VAL A 108 9.21 8.54 -2.54
CA VAL A 108 8.15 9.53 -2.37
C VAL A 108 8.56 10.90 -2.91
N GLU A 109 9.78 11.34 -2.61
CA GLU A 109 10.29 12.62 -3.10
C GLU A 109 10.37 12.67 -4.63
N ALA A 110 10.91 11.61 -5.25
CA ALA A 110 10.93 11.47 -6.70
C ALA A 110 9.52 11.51 -7.30
N MET A 111 8.58 10.75 -6.74
CA MET A 111 7.18 10.76 -7.19
C MET A 111 6.51 12.13 -7.03
N ASN A 112 6.81 12.88 -5.97
CA ASN A 112 6.24 14.22 -5.80
C ASN A 112 6.80 15.24 -6.80
N HIS A 113 7.98 15.01 -7.35
CA HIS A 113 8.62 15.90 -8.33
C HIS A 113 8.32 15.52 -9.78
N GLU A 114 8.16 14.23 -10.08
CA GLU A 114 7.93 13.73 -11.44
C GLU A 114 6.49 13.96 -11.94
N PHE A 115 5.55 14.31 -11.05
CA PHE A 115 4.15 14.54 -11.39
C PHE A 115 3.78 16.02 -11.25
N ARG A 116 2.73 16.43 -11.97
CA ARG A 116 2.22 17.82 -11.95
C ARG A 116 1.74 18.29 -10.57
N GLU A 117 1.37 17.35 -9.71
CA GLU A 117 0.91 17.59 -8.34
C GLU A 117 1.58 16.55 -7.43
N PRO A 118 1.89 16.90 -6.17
CA PRO A 118 2.45 15.94 -5.23
C PRO A 118 1.54 14.72 -5.07
N LEU A 119 2.11 13.53 -5.03
CA LEU A 119 1.35 12.30 -4.78
C LEU A 119 1.10 12.08 -3.29
N VAL A 120 2.04 12.50 -2.44
CA VAL A 120 1.98 12.29 -0.98
C VAL A 120 2.21 13.61 -0.27
N THR A 121 1.29 13.97 0.63
CA THR A 121 1.48 15.07 1.58
C THR A 121 1.95 14.53 2.92
N ARG A 122 2.78 15.31 3.60
CA ARG A 122 3.26 15.00 4.95
C ARG A 122 2.72 16.03 5.94
N HIS A 123 2.31 15.56 7.10
CA HIS A 123 2.00 16.41 8.24
C HIS A 123 3.14 16.32 9.24
N ILE A 124 3.71 17.47 9.60
CA ILE A 124 4.68 17.54 10.68
C ILE A 124 3.88 17.48 11.98
N GLY A 125 3.88 16.32 12.63
CA GLY A 125 3.20 16.13 13.89
C GLY A 125 4.12 16.42 15.07
N GLY A 126 3.59 17.17 16.04
CA GLY A 126 4.16 17.29 17.40
C GLY A 126 3.97 15.98 18.18
N VAL A 127 3.48 16.06 19.42
CA VAL A 127 3.48 14.95 20.41
C VAL A 127 2.84 13.63 19.91
N SER A 128 1.97 13.66 18.90
CA SER A 128 1.32 12.49 18.28
C SER A 128 2.03 11.89 17.06
N GLY A 129 3.17 12.44 16.64
CA GLY A 129 3.97 11.94 15.52
C GLY A 129 3.53 12.46 14.14
N GLY A 130 4.48 12.59 13.22
CA GLY A 130 4.22 13.00 11.84
C GLY A 130 3.57 11.90 11.00
N GLY A 131 2.75 12.30 10.03
CA GLY A 131 1.98 11.41 9.16
C GLY A 131 2.22 11.67 7.67
N ALA A 132 1.78 10.73 6.84
CA ALA A 132 1.80 10.83 5.38
C ALA A 132 0.49 10.33 4.79
N GLN A 133 -0.05 11.06 3.82
CA GLN A 133 -1.34 10.78 3.18
C GLN A 133 -1.23 10.97 1.68
N LEU A 134 -2.01 10.19 0.92
CA LEU A 134 -2.15 10.40 -0.52
C LEU A 134 -2.94 11.67 -0.78
N THR A 135 -2.56 12.40 -1.83
CA THR A 135 -3.37 13.49 -2.34
C THR A 135 -4.55 12.96 -3.16
N PRO A 136 -5.60 13.77 -3.37
CA PRO A 136 -6.67 13.41 -4.32
C PRO A 136 -6.14 13.10 -5.72
N PHE A 137 -5.07 13.79 -6.13
CA PHE A 137 -4.39 13.52 -7.39
C PHE A 137 -3.77 12.11 -7.43
N ALA A 138 -3.09 11.69 -6.36
CA ALA A 138 -2.57 10.32 -6.27
C ALA A 138 -3.67 9.27 -6.27
N GLN A 139 -4.77 9.49 -5.56
CA GLN A 139 -5.90 8.56 -5.52
C GLN A 139 -6.51 8.36 -6.91
N ASN A 140 -6.68 9.45 -7.66
CA ASN A 140 -7.12 9.38 -9.05
C ASN A 140 -6.12 8.63 -9.94
N LEU A 141 -4.82 8.88 -9.78
CA LEU A 141 -3.77 8.20 -10.53
C LEU A 141 -3.77 6.68 -10.27
N THR A 142 -3.85 6.27 -9.00
CA THR A 142 -3.88 4.84 -8.62
C THR A 142 -5.13 4.16 -9.16
N ALA A 143 -6.29 4.82 -9.09
CA ALA A 143 -7.54 4.28 -9.63
C ALA A 143 -7.50 4.11 -11.16
N HIS A 144 -6.91 5.06 -11.90
CA HIS A 144 -6.73 4.90 -13.36
C HIS A 144 -5.80 3.74 -13.69
N TYR A 145 -4.70 3.59 -12.96
CA TYR A 145 -3.76 2.50 -13.16
C TYR A 145 -4.41 1.13 -12.88
N ASP A 146 -5.27 1.04 -11.85
CA ASP A 146 -6.03 -0.18 -11.55
C ASP A 146 -7.02 -0.55 -12.66
N THR A 147 -7.76 0.43 -13.18
CA THR A 147 -8.66 0.23 -14.32
C THR A 147 -7.91 -0.28 -15.55
N LEU A 148 -6.77 0.34 -15.88
CA LEU A 148 -5.92 -0.10 -16.99
C LEU A 148 -5.47 -1.56 -16.82
N LEU A 149 -4.98 -1.93 -15.63
CA LEU A 149 -4.56 -3.31 -15.37
C LEU A 149 -5.72 -4.30 -15.48
N LYS A 150 -6.92 -3.91 -15.05
CA LYS A 150 -8.12 -4.73 -15.17
C LYS A 150 -8.48 -4.97 -16.64
N GLU A 151 -8.47 -3.93 -17.47
CA GLU A 151 -8.75 -4.04 -18.91
C GLU A 151 -7.73 -4.92 -19.62
N ILE A 152 -6.44 -4.76 -19.31
CA ILE A 152 -5.36 -5.59 -19.87
C ILE A 152 -5.56 -7.05 -19.47
N ARG A 153 -5.88 -7.34 -18.21
CA ARG A 153 -6.14 -8.71 -17.75
C ARG A 153 -7.31 -9.33 -18.47
N LEU A 154 -8.43 -8.62 -18.62
CA LEU A 154 -9.59 -9.12 -19.36
C LEU A 154 -9.24 -9.50 -20.80
N LEU A 155 -8.43 -8.69 -21.48
CA LEU A 155 -7.95 -8.99 -22.82
C LEU A 155 -7.05 -10.23 -22.84
N LEU A 156 -6.13 -10.34 -21.89
CA LEU A 156 -5.22 -11.49 -21.80
C LEU A 156 -5.98 -12.77 -21.47
N ASP A 157 -6.90 -12.74 -20.50
CA ASP A 157 -7.74 -13.88 -20.11
C ASP A 157 -8.53 -14.42 -21.30
N ALA A 158 -8.99 -13.54 -22.21
CA ALA A 158 -9.69 -13.93 -23.42
C ALA A 158 -8.78 -14.64 -24.45
N HIS A 159 -7.48 -14.32 -24.48
CA HIS A 159 -6.52 -14.86 -25.46
C HIS A 159 -5.68 -16.04 -24.95
N VAL A 160 -5.54 -16.19 -23.63
CA VAL A 160 -4.73 -17.25 -23.02
C VAL A 160 -5.16 -18.65 -23.47
N PRO A 161 -6.45 -19.02 -23.54
CA PRO A 161 -6.87 -20.35 -23.99
C PRO A 161 -6.43 -20.69 -25.42
N THR A 162 -6.26 -19.70 -26.31
CA THR A 162 -5.73 -19.93 -27.66
C THR A 162 -4.32 -20.52 -27.64
N PHE A 163 -3.54 -20.23 -26.60
CA PHE A 163 -2.20 -20.77 -26.46
C PHE A 163 -2.18 -22.24 -26.03
N ASP A 164 -3.25 -22.78 -25.44
CA ASP A 164 -3.32 -24.18 -25.01
C ASP A 164 -3.07 -25.13 -26.18
N ALA A 165 -3.63 -24.83 -27.36
CA ALA A 165 -3.45 -25.61 -28.58
C ALA A 165 -1.99 -25.70 -29.08
N TYR A 166 -1.13 -24.75 -28.68
CA TYR A 166 0.29 -24.73 -29.02
C TYR A 166 1.19 -25.38 -27.95
N LEU A 167 0.65 -25.74 -26.79
CA LEU A 167 1.41 -26.37 -25.71
C LEU A 167 1.46 -27.89 -25.89
N LYS A 168 2.60 -28.50 -25.55
CA LYS A 168 2.85 -29.96 -25.66
C LYS A 168 1.86 -30.86 -24.88
N GLY A 169 1.00 -30.29 -24.04
CA GLY A 169 -0.03 -30.99 -23.27
C GLY A 169 -1.47 -30.49 -23.51
N GLY A 170 -1.69 -29.59 -24.48
CA GLY A 170 -3.02 -29.09 -24.80
C GLY A 170 -3.87 -30.14 -25.51
N LYS A 171 -5.17 -30.23 -25.18
CA LYS A 171 -6.12 -30.85 -26.10
C LYS A 171 -6.13 -30.00 -27.37
N ALA A 172 -5.87 -30.61 -28.52
CA ALA A 172 -6.04 -29.97 -29.81
C ALA A 172 -7.49 -29.47 -29.89
N VAL A 173 -7.71 -28.17 -29.72
CA VAL A 173 -8.94 -27.52 -30.13
C VAL A 173 -8.70 -27.17 -31.58
N ASP A 174 -9.39 -27.86 -32.48
CA ASP A 174 -9.34 -27.61 -33.91
C ASP A 174 -9.73 -26.14 -34.16
N PRO A 175 -8.93 -25.36 -34.92
CA PRO A 175 -9.19 -23.94 -35.15
C PRO A 175 -10.39 -23.66 -36.08
N ASP A 176 -11.22 -24.66 -36.39
CA ASP A 176 -12.27 -24.60 -37.42
C ASP A 176 -13.69 -24.89 -36.89
N GLU A 177 -13.93 -24.85 -35.57
CA GLU A 177 -15.29 -24.91 -34.99
C GLU A 177 -15.67 -23.59 -34.27
N GLY A 178 -16.31 -22.67 -35.00
CA GLY A 178 -17.28 -21.71 -34.44
C GLY A 178 -17.01 -20.23 -34.68
#